data_AF-A0A3B9YW81-F1
#
_entry.id   AF-A0A3B9YW81-F1
#
_cell.length_a   1.000
_cell.length_b   1.000
_cell.length_c   1.000
_cell.angle_alpha   90.00
_cell.angle_beta   90.00
_cell.angle_gamma   90.00
#
_symmetry.space_group_name_H-M   'P 1'
#
loop_
_entity.id
_entity.type
_entity.pdbx_description
1 polymer ?
#
loop_
_entity_poly.entity_id
_entity_poly.type
_entity_poly.pdbx_seq_one_letter_code
_entity_poly.pdbx_strand_id
1 'polypeptide(L)'
;MPRRKEPAPLNAQTGRGRRGRAPEAVAREQDEAPQPDRPPLLLRLLGAALHWGLVIGVWAALGGGLFLAYHWTQLPPTDALFHKQSNFAVTLVDRNGALIGRRGIDAGLPVSLAELPAYVGNAVIATEDRRFYDHFGLDIIGLARALYVNWSAGKVKQGGSTITQQLAKNLFLTPDRTVERKVQEALLAFYLENRYSKDEIITLYLNRVYFGAGAYGIDAAARRYFSKPAARLTLMEAAILAGLLKAPSRYSPANDVTLAYDRARLVLNEMLEARFISQTDYDEARNTQPKLFLDAGDGTGQYFIDWVMEMLKGYIGEPEMDIYVETTLDLGWQRSADLAVTSVLDERGRTLGASQAAMLALTRDGAIRA
;
A
#
# COMPACT_ATOMS: atom_id res chain seq x y z
N MET A 1 49.88 95.09 -25.47
CA MET A 1 49.21 94.14 -26.38
C MET A 1 49.91 92.78 -26.30
N PRO A 2 49.20 91.65 -26.41
CA PRO A 2 49.37 90.51 -25.49
C PRO A 2 50.05 89.27 -26.12
N ARG A 3 50.42 88.21 -25.39
CA ARG A 3 51.11 88.01 -24.10
C ARG A 3 51.53 86.53 -24.09
N ARG A 4 52.83 86.24 -24.01
CA ARG A 4 53.37 84.87 -23.99
C ARG A 4 54.77 84.91 -23.38
N LYS A 5 55.05 83.95 -22.47
CA LYS A 5 56.35 83.35 -22.12
C LYS A 5 56.59 83.20 -20.60
N GLU A 6 57.25 82.08 -20.30
CA GLU A 6 58.25 81.82 -19.24
C GLU A 6 57.80 81.64 -17.78
N PRO A 7 58.67 81.08 -16.89
CA PRO A 7 59.67 79.98 -17.04
C PRO A 7 59.72 78.99 -15.83
N ALA A 8 60.69 78.07 -15.82
CA ALA A 8 61.16 77.23 -14.70
C ALA A 8 62.02 78.03 -13.66
N PRO A 9 62.88 77.40 -12.82
CA PRO A 9 62.71 76.58 -11.60
C PRO A 9 63.27 77.32 -10.33
N LEU A 10 63.36 76.74 -9.12
CA LEU A 10 64.50 76.99 -8.19
C LEU A 10 64.55 76.11 -6.92
N ASN A 11 65.73 76.15 -6.30
CA ASN A 11 66.41 75.19 -5.45
C ASN A 11 66.64 75.74 -4.02
N ALA A 12 66.85 74.81 -3.08
CA ALA A 12 67.75 74.84 -1.91
C ALA A 12 67.80 76.01 -0.88
N GLN A 13 67.75 75.58 0.40
CA GLN A 13 68.60 76.02 1.54
C GLN A 13 68.41 77.47 2.03
N THR A 14 68.54 77.89 3.30
CA THR A 14 69.13 77.40 4.56
C THR A 14 68.65 78.38 5.65
N GLY A 15 68.57 77.96 6.92
CA GLY A 15 68.28 78.90 8.02
C GLY A 15 68.43 78.28 9.40
N ARG A 16 69.61 78.48 10.01
CA ARG A 16 70.01 78.01 11.35
C ARG A 16 69.23 78.72 12.47
N GLY A 17 68.57 77.90 13.29
CA GLY A 17 68.67 77.80 14.75
C GLY A 17 68.74 79.05 15.64
N ARG A 18 67.80 79.12 16.59
CA ARG A 18 68.07 79.58 17.96
C ARG A 18 67.24 78.81 18.98
N ARG A 19 67.93 78.28 19.99
CA ARG A 19 67.43 77.46 21.11
C ARG A 19 66.52 78.27 22.03
N GLY A 20 65.42 77.65 22.45
CA GLY A 20 64.60 78.08 23.57
C GLY A 20 63.75 76.91 24.09
N ARG A 21 64.01 76.52 25.34
CA ARG A 21 63.18 75.75 26.28
C ARG A 21 62.44 74.49 25.80
N ALA A 22 62.76 73.38 26.43
CA ALA A 22 61.96 72.16 26.43
C ALA A 22 60.54 72.42 26.98
N PRO A 23 59.51 71.86 26.32
CA PRO A 23 58.30 71.39 26.97
C PRO A 23 58.31 69.86 27.07
N GLU A 24 57.74 69.37 28.16
CA GLU A 24 57.51 67.95 28.45
C GLU A 24 56.90 67.19 27.27
N ALA A 25 57.41 66.00 27.03
CA ALA A 25 56.85 65.06 26.08
C ALA A 25 55.47 64.60 26.59
N VAL A 26 54.40 65.22 26.07
CA VAL A 26 53.07 64.63 26.11
C VAL A 26 53.12 63.44 25.15
N ALA A 27 53.26 62.24 25.71
CA ALA A 27 53.05 61.00 24.99
C ALA A 27 51.64 61.03 24.40
N ARG A 28 51.55 61.05 23.07
CA ARG A 28 50.30 60.73 22.39
C ARG A 28 50.05 59.24 22.61
N GLU A 29 49.22 58.91 23.60
CA GLU A 29 48.53 57.63 23.62
C GLU A 29 47.74 57.53 22.32
N GLN A 30 48.18 56.64 21.43
CA GLN A 30 47.30 56.11 20.42
C GLN A 30 46.29 55.26 21.18
N ASP A 31 45.05 55.75 21.29
CA ASP A 31 43.92 54.92 21.70
C ASP A 31 43.80 53.78 20.68
N GLU A 32 44.45 52.66 20.98
CA GLU A 32 44.17 51.38 20.33
C GLU A 32 42.72 51.05 20.65
N ALA A 33 41.85 51.16 19.63
CA ALA A 33 40.47 50.75 19.75
C ALA A 33 40.42 49.31 20.32
N PRO A 34 39.60 49.03 21.35
CA PRO A 34 39.57 47.72 21.97
C PRO A 34 39.26 46.68 20.91
N GLN A 35 40.21 45.78 20.65
CA GLN A 35 39.98 44.64 19.76
C GLN A 35 38.84 43.84 20.38
N PRO A 36 37.72 43.61 19.67
CA PRO A 36 36.61 42.87 20.23
C PRO A 36 37.11 41.50 20.65
N ASP A 37 36.93 41.17 21.94
CA ASP A 37 37.31 39.89 22.51
C ASP A 37 36.82 38.78 21.59
N ARG A 38 37.78 38.12 20.90
CA ARG A 38 37.43 37.06 19.96
C ARG A 38 36.72 35.99 20.78
N PRO A 39 35.47 35.63 20.43
CA PRO A 39 34.71 34.68 21.23
C PRO A 39 35.50 33.37 21.34
N PRO A 40 35.37 32.64 22.47
CA PRO A 40 36.08 31.39 22.70
C PRO A 40 36.01 30.47 21.49
N LEU A 41 37.10 29.76 21.19
CA LEU A 41 37.22 28.90 20.01
C LEU A 41 36.06 27.89 19.90
N LEU A 42 35.55 27.43 21.06
CA LEU A 42 34.32 26.64 21.20
C LEU A 42 33.05 27.34 20.67
N LEU A 43 32.81 28.61 20.99
CA LEU A 43 31.66 29.37 20.48
C LEU A 43 31.74 29.59 18.96
N ARG A 44 32.94 29.72 18.40
CA ARG A 44 33.13 29.85 16.94
C ARG A 44 32.90 28.53 16.22
N LEU A 45 33.36 27.41 16.80
CA LEU A 45 33.08 26.07 16.27
C LEU A 45 31.59 25.72 16.36
N LEU A 46 30.92 26.10 17.45
CA LEU A 46 29.48 25.87 17.65
C LEU A 46 28.63 26.74 16.71
N GLY A 47 29.02 28.00 16.52
CA GLY A 47 28.40 28.90 15.54
C GLY A 47 28.62 28.46 14.09
N ALA A 48 29.82 27.96 13.76
CA ALA A 48 30.10 27.37 12.44
C ALA A 48 29.31 26.07 12.22
N ALA A 49 29.19 25.20 13.22
CA ALA A 49 28.39 23.98 13.15
C ALA A 49 26.90 24.28 12.97
N LEU A 50 26.35 25.29 13.67
CA LEU A 50 24.98 25.77 13.48
C LEU A 50 24.76 26.37 12.08
N HIS A 51 25.70 27.20 11.60
CA HIS A 51 25.62 27.79 10.27
C HIS A 51 25.68 26.74 9.16
N TRP A 52 26.67 25.84 9.20
CA TRP A 52 26.78 24.74 8.24
C TRP A 52 25.62 23.76 8.35
N GLY A 53 25.10 23.51 9.56
CA GLY A 53 23.88 22.72 9.77
C GLY A 53 22.66 23.37 9.11
N LEU A 54 22.51 24.69 9.20
CA LEU A 54 21.44 25.43 8.54
C LEU A 54 21.60 25.43 7.01
N VAL A 55 22.82 25.63 6.51
CA VAL A 55 23.13 25.56 5.07
C VAL A 55 22.81 24.16 4.52
N ILE A 56 23.24 23.09 5.20
CA ILE A 56 22.91 21.71 4.83
C ILE A 56 21.39 21.49 4.89
N GLY A 57 20.70 22.02 5.90
CA GLY A 57 19.25 21.93 6.02
C GLY A 57 18.51 22.59 4.85
N VAL A 58 18.95 23.77 4.42
CA VAL A 58 18.37 24.47 3.25
C VAL A 58 18.61 23.69 1.96
N TRP A 59 19.83 23.19 1.73
CA TRP A 59 20.12 22.37 0.55
C TRP A 59 19.37 21.03 0.56
N ALA A 60 19.22 20.39 1.72
CA ALA A 60 18.41 19.19 1.88
C ALA A 60 16.93 19.45 1.61
N ALA A 61 16.39 20.59 2.07
CA ALA A 61 15.02 21.00 1.79
C ALA A 61 14.80 21.31 0.29
N LEU A 62 15.73 22.02 -0.35
CA LEU A 62 15.68 22.31 -1.79
C LEU A 62 15.80 21.04 -2.62
N GLY A 63 16.79 20.19 -2.32
CA GLY A 63 17.00 18.92 -3.00
C GLY A 63 15.83 17.96 -2.80
N GLY A 64 15.33 17.84 -1.57
CA GLY A 64 14.14 17.05 -1.25
C GLY A 64 12.89 17.58 -1.93
N GLY A 65 12.70 18.91 -1.97
CA GLY A 65 11.59 19.55 -2.67
C GLY A 65 11.64 19.29 -4.18
N LEU A 66 12.81 19.42 -4.80
CA LEU A 66 13.00 19.11 -6.22
C LEU A 66 12.78 17.62 -6.52
N PHE A 67 13.24 16.74 -5.64
CA PHE A 67 13.03 15.30 -5.73
C PHE A 67 11.54 14.93 -5.66
N LEU A 68 10.79 15.51 -4.72
CA LEU A 68 9.34 15.31 -4.62
C LEU A 68 8.61 15.90 -5.84
N ALA A 69 9.00 17.09 -6.30
CA ALA A 69 8.43 17.72 -7.48
C ALA A 69 8.68 16.88 -8.75
N TYR A 70 9.87 16.32 -8.90
CA TYR A 70 10.21 15.41 -9.99
C TYR A 70 9.32 14.16 -9.98
N HIS A 71 9.14 13.53 -8.82
CA HIS A 71 8.26 12.36 -8.75
C HIS A 71 6.77 12.71 -8.86
N TRP A 72 6.38 13.93 -8.53
CA TRP A 72 5.02 14.42 -8.73
C TRP A 72 4.64 14.49 -10.21
N THR A 73 5.56 14.93 -11.08
CA THR A 73 5.29 15.01 -12.53
C THR A 73 5.19 13.63 -13.20
N GLN A 74 5.64 12.58 -12.51
CA GLN A 74 5.58 11.19 -12.97
C GLN A 74 4.37 10.42 -12.42
N LEU A 75 3.55 11.05 -11.57
CA LEU A 75 2.37 10.39 -11.03
C LEU A 75 1.38 10.06 -12.16
N PRO A 76 0.75 8.87 -12.11
CA PRO A 76 -0.27 8.52 -13.08
C PRO A 76 -1.46 9.49 -12.97
N PRO A 77 -2.19 9.73 -14.07
CA PRO A 77 -3.36 10.61 -14.06
C PRO A 77 -4.37 10.14 -13.02
N THR A 78 -4.74 11.03 -12.10
CA THR A 78 -5.65 10.72 -11.00
C THR A 78 -7.12 10.70 -11.43
N ASP A 79 -7.45 11.30 -12.57
CA ASP A 79 -8.83 11.32 -13.11
C ASP A 79 -9.30 9.94 -13.62
N ALA A 80 -8.35 9.02 -13.88
CA ALA A 80 -8.63 7.65 -14.28
C ALA A 80 -9.04 6.73 -13.10
N LEU A 81 -9.05 7.24 -11.86
CA LEU A 81 -9.39 6.56 -10.59
C LEU A 81 -10.63 5.65 -10.64
N PHE A 82 -11.66 6.10 -11.35
CA PHE A 82 -12.98 5.46 -11.37
C PHE A 82 -13.26 4.70 -12.66
N HIS A 83 -12.42 4.87 -13.70
CA HIS A 83 -12.63 4.28 -15.01
C HIS A 83 -11.65 3.17 -15.35
N LYS A 84 -10.54 3.02 -14.60
CA LYS A 84 -9.43 2.11 -14.95
C LYS A 84 -9.42 0.76 -14.23
N GLN A 85 -10.58 0.27 -13.81
CA GLN A 85 -10.73 -1.17 -13.57
C GLN A 85 -12.17 -1.61 -13.74
N SER A 86 -12.52 -1.81 -15.01
CA SER A 86 -13.12 -3.00 -15.60
C SER A 86 -13.00 -4.29 -14.77
N ASN A 87 -13.52 -4.32 -13.55
CA ASN A 87 -13.56 -5.51 -12.70
C ASN A 87 -14.68 -6.41 -13.21
N PHE A 88 -14.42 -7.11 -14.30
CA PHE A 88 -15.42 -7.96 -14.92
C PHE A 88 -15.21 -9.41 -14.55
N ALA A 89 -16.32 -10.05 -14.20
CA ALA A 89 -16.39 -11.45 -13.91
C ALA A 89 -17.07 -12.18 -15.06
N VAL A 90 -16.38 -13.20 -15.58
CA VAL A 90 -16.96 -14.22 -16.43
C VAL A 90 -17.52 -15.31 -15.53
N THR A 91 -18.84 -15.45 -15.50
CA THR A 91 -19.55 -16.49 -14.77
C THR A 91 -19.88 -17.62 -15.73
N LEU A 92 -19.33 -18.80 -15.52
CA LEU A 92 -19.56 -19.99 -16.32
C LEU A 92 -20.60 -20.88 -15.66
N VAL A 93 -21.65 -21.22 -16.38
CA VAL A 93 -22.70 -22.15 -15.93
C VAL A 93 -22.73 -23.40 -16.82
N ASP A 94 -23.13 -24.51 -16.21
CA ASP A 94 -23.28 -25.80 -16.86
C ASP A 94 -24.53 -25.84 -17.73
N ARG A 95 -24.71 -26.94 -18.47
CA ARG A 95 -25.85 -27.12 -19.38
C ARG A 95 -27.22 -27.06 -18.70
N ASN A 96 -27.25 -27.20 -17.37
CA ASN A 96 -28.45 -27.19 -16.54
C ASN A 96 -28.59 -25.85 -15.78
N GLY A 97 -27.69 -24.88 -16.01
CA GLY A 97 -27.66 -23.59 -15.34
C GLY A 97 -26.96 -23.58 -13.97
N ALA A 98 -26.35 -24.69 -13.56
CA ALA A 98 -25.58 -24.74 -12.32
C ALA A 98 -24.23 -24.03 -12.48
N LEU A 99 -23.80 -23.26 -11.47
CA LEU A 99 -22.54 -22.54 -11.51
C LEU A 99 -21.35 -23.52 -11.55
N ILE A 100 -20.55 -23.47 -12.62
CA ILE A 100 -19.29 -24.22 -12.74
C ILE A 100 -18.19 -23.45 -12.03
N GLY A 101 -18.12 -22.15 -12.31
CA GLY A 101 -17.09 -21.29 -11.74
C GLY A 101 -17.19 -19.86 -12.25
N ARG A 102 -16.46 -18.98 -11.58
CA ARG A 102 -16.32 -17.58 -11.96
C ARG A 102 -14.84 -17.27 -12.17
N ARG A 103 -14.52 -16.58 -13.26
CA ARG A 103 -13.16 -16.11 -13.61
C ARG A 103 -13.18 -14.59 -13.76
N GLY A 104 -12.10 -13.93 -13.42
CA GLY A 104 -12.03 -12.47 -13.38
C GLY A 104 -12.18 -11.91 -11.97
N ILE A 105 -12.33 -10.59 -11.89
CA ILE A 105 -12.35 -9.86 -10.62
C ILE A 105 -13.80 -9.76 -10.16
N ASP A 106 -14.16 -10.46 -9.08
CA ASP A 106 -15.47 -10.27 -8.44
C ASP A 106 -15.36 -9.08 -7.49
N ALA A 107 -15.92 -7.93 -7.87
CA ALA A 107 -15.93 -6.72 -7.06
C ALA A 107 -17.07 -6.68 -6.02
N GLY A 108 -18.03 -7.62 -6.09
CA GLY A 108 -19.24 -7.60 -5.29
C GLY A 108 -20.11 -6.38 -5.57
N LEU A 109 -21.06 -6.08 -4.68
CA LEU A 109 -21.79 -4.82 -4.74
C LEU A 109 -21.00 -3.73 -4.00
N PRO A 110 -20.93 -2.50 -4.52
CA PRO A 110 -20.40 -1.37 -3.77
C PRO A 110 -21.19 -1.20 -2.46
N VAL A 111 -20.49 -1.23 -1.33
CA VAL A 111 -21.08 -1.03 0.00
C VAL A 111 -20.52 0.23 0.64
N SER A 112 -21.38 1.03 1.26
CA SER A 112 -20.94 2.16 2.06
C SER A 112 -20.52 1.69 3.46
N LEU A 113 -19.58 2.40 4.10
CA LEU A 113 -19.17 2.07 5.47
C LEU A 113 -20.36 2.11 6.46
N ALA A 114 -21.34 2.99 6.22
CA ALA A 114 -22.52 3.15 7.05
C ALA A 114 -23.49 1.94 6.98
N GLU A 115 -23.46 1.16 5.89
CA GLU A 115 -24.25 -0.07 5.75
C GLU A 115 -23.59 -1.29 6.38
N LEU A 116 -22.31 -1.16 6.75
CA LEU A 116 -21.56 -2.24 7.37
C LEU A 116 -21.70 -2.19 8.90
N PRO A 117 -21.67 -3.35 9.58
CA PRO A 117 -21.48 -3.37 11.01
C PRO A 117 -20.21 -2.61 11.40
N ALA A 118 -20.26 -1.78 12.44
CA ALA A 118 -19.16 -0.89 12.83
C ALA A 118 -17.82 -1.64 13.04
N TYR A 119 -17.88 -2.89 13.49
CA TYR A 119 -16.70 -3.71 13.69
C TYR A 119 -15.99 -4.14 12.40
N VAL A 120 -16.63 -4.07 11.22
CA VAL A 120 -16.00 -4.46 9.95
C VAL A 120 -14.88 -3.49 9.58
N GLY A 121 -15.17 -2.19 9.55
CA GLY A 121 -14.14 -1.17 9.33
C GLY A 121 -13.11 -1.16 10.46
N ASN A 122 -13.56 -1.27 11.71
CA ASN A 122 -12.69 -1.29 12.88
C ASN A 122 -11.72 -2.49 12.89
N ALA A 123 -12.12 -3.66 12.38
CA ALA A 123 -11.25 -4.82 12.29
C ALA A 123 -10.04 -4.53 11.38
N VAL A 124 -10.30 -3.93 10.21
CA VAL A 124 -9.25 -3.53 9.27
C VAL A 124 -8.37 -2.42 9.87
N ILE A 125 -8.99 -1.40 10.48
CA ILE A 125 -8.26 -0.29 11.11
C ILE A 125 -7.36 -0.81 12.23
N ALA A 126 -7.85 -1.68 13.12
CA ALA A 126 -7.05 -2.22 14.22
C ALA A 126 -5.79 -2.95 13.73
N THR A 127 -5.89 -3.69 12.63
CA THR A 127 -4.81 -4.54 12.14
C THR A 127 -3.85 -3.88 11.17
N GLU A 128 -4.36 -3.01 10.30
CA GLU A 128 -3.58 -2.40 9.21
C GLU A 128 -3.08 -1.01 9.59
N ASP A 129 -3.88 -0.22 10.32
CA ASP A 129 -3.58 1.19 10.60
C ASP A 129 -4.34 1.71 11.83
N ARG A 130 -3.90 1.33 13.03
CA ARG A 130 -4.62 1.61 14.30
C ARG A 130 -4.88 3.10 14.55
N ARG A 131 -4.07 3.98 13.96
CA ARG A 131 -4.17 5.44 14.11
C ARG A 131 -4.76 6.10 12.88
N PHE A 132 -5.49 5.36 12.06
CA PHE A 132 -5.99 5.81 10.76
C PHE A 132 -6.64 7.20 10.82
N TYR A 133 -7.42 7.49 11.85
CA TYR A 133 -8.08 8.80 12.02
C TYR A 133 -7.18 9.91 12.60
N ASP A 134 -6.00 9.58 13.15
CA ASP A 134 -5.12 10.53 13.85
C ASP A 134 -4.00 11.10 12.97
N HIS A 135 -3.81 10.58 11.75
CA HIS A 135 -2.74 10.99 10.86
C HIS A 135 -3.27 11.44 9.49
N PHE A 136 -2.41 12.10 8.71
CA PHE A 136 -2.73 12.59 7.37
C PHE A 136 -1.76 12.00 6.35
N GLY A 137 -2.22 11.03 5.56
CA GLY A 137 -1.47 10.30 4.53
C GLY A 137 -0.45 9.30 5.09
N LEU A 138 0.44 9.75 5.97
CA LEU A 138 1.52 8.97 6.58
C LEU A 138 1.41 8.93 8.11
N ASP A 139 1.50 7.73 8.69
CA ASP A 139 1.66 7.57 10.13
C ASP A 139 3.14 7.63 10.54
N ILE A 140 3.65 8.82 10.84
CA ILE A 140 5.06 8.99 11.27
C ILE A 140 5.35 8.27 12.60
N ILE A 141 4.41 8.27 13.55
CA ILE A 141 4.57 7.62 14.85
C ILE A 141 4.48 6.10 14.70
N GLY A 142 3.57 5.62 13.86
CA GLY A 142 3.43 4.21 13.50
C GLY A 142 4.65 3.69 12.76
N LEU A 143 5.21 4.48 11.83
CA LEU A 143 6.44 4.15 11.12
C LEU A 143 7.63 4.06 12.09
N ALA A 144 7.81 5.05 12.97
CA ALA A 144 8.86 5.03 13.98
C ALA A 144 8.74 3.82 14.91
N ARG A 145 7.53 3.50 15.36
CA ARG A 145 7.23 2.31 16.17
C ARG A 145 7.60 1.02 15.43
N ALA A 146 7.16 0.88 14.17
CA ALA A 146 7.44 -0.29 13.35
C ALA A 146 8.95 -0.47 13.12
N LEU A 147 9.69 0.61 12.87
CA LEU A 147 11.15 0.58 12.74
C LEU A 147 11.83 0.09 14.03
N TYR A 148 11.42 0.62 15.20
CA TYR A 148 11.95 0.19 16.49
C TYR A 148 11.66 -1.29 16.79
N VAL A 149 10.44 -1.75 16.53
CA VAL A 149 10.04 -3.15 16.73
C VAL A 149 10.80 -4.09 15.78
N ASN A 150 10.95 -3.71 14.51
CA ASN A 150 11.67 -4.52 13.53
C ASN A 150 13.17 -4.59 13.83
N TRP A 151 13.76 -3.48 14.30
CA TRP A 151 15.16 -3.41 14.72
C TRP A 151 15.42 -4.29 15.95
N SER A 152 14.60 -4.16 17.00
CA SER A 152 14.73 -4.98 18.22
C SER A 152 14.48 -6.48 17.96
N ALA A 153 13.65 -6.82 16.98
CA ALA A 153 13.36 -8.20 16.61
C ALA A 153 14.36 -8.84 15.63
N GLY A 154 15.27 -8.05 15.03
CA GLY A 154 16.18 -8.52 13.97
C GLY A 154 15.49 -9.00 12.69
N LYS A 155 14.18 -8.80 12.55
CA LYS A 155 13.37 -9.20 11.40
C LYS A 155 12.14 -8.32 11.26
N VAL A 156 11.58 -8.22 10.05
CA VAL A 156 10.33 -7.49 9.81
C VAL A 156 9.17 -8.22 10.48
N LYS A 157 8.60 -7.61 11.53
CA LYS A 157 7.41 -8.08 12.25
C LYS A 157 6.19 -7.21 11.96
N GLN A 158 6.38 -5.89 11.89
CA GLN A 158 5.31 -4.90 11.72
C GLN A 158 5.51 -4.10 10.43
N GLY A 159 4.41 -3.90 9.70
CA GLY A 159 4.36 -2.97 8.57
C GLY A 159 4.14 -1.54 9.06
N GLY A 160 4.74 -0.56 8.38
CA GLY A 160 4.57 0.86 8.68
C GLY A 160 3.77 1.63 7.63
N SER A 161 3.01 0.94 6.77
CA SER A 161 2.21 1.59 5.72
C SER A 161 0.78 1.84 6.18
N THR A 162 0.23 3.01 5.85
CA THR A 162 -1.14 3.40 6.19
C THR A 162 -2.16 2.78 5.24
N ILE A 163 -3.44 2.75 5.64
CA ILE A 163 -4.53 2.29 4.75
C ILE A 163 -4.56 3.14 3.47
N THR A 164 -4.37 4.46 3.58
CA THR A 164 -4.34 5.37 2.42
C THR A 164 -3.18 5.07 1.47
N GLN A 165 -1.99 4.76 1.99
CA GLN A 165 -0.87 4.31 1.16
C GLN A 165 -1.17 3.00 0.45
N GLN A 166 -1.80 2.05 1.16
CA GLN A 166 -2.19 0.78 0.56
C GLN A 166 -3.24 0.98 -0.53
N LEU A 167 -4.22 1.88 -0.30
CA LEU A 167 -5.20 2.28 -1.31
C LEU A 167 -4.51 2.89 -2.54
N ALA A 168 -3.61 3.85 -2.35
CA ALA A 168 -2.86 4.48 -3.42
C ALA A 168 -2.08 3.45 -4.25
N LYS A 169 -1.36 2.54 -3.57
CA LYS A 169 -0.63 1.44 -4.20
C LYS A 169 -1.56 0.57 -5.07
N ASN A 170 -2.73 0.20 -4.55
CA ASN A 170 -3.66 -0.68 -5.24
C ASN A 170 -4.37 0.01 -6.42
N LEU A 171 -4.59 1.33 -6.36
CA LEU A 171 -5.31 2.08 -7.39
C LEU A 171 -4.43 2.56 -8.54
N PHE A 172 -3.15 2.86 -8.28
CA PHE A 172 -2.35 3.66 -9.20
C PHE A 172 -1.03 3.05 -9.64
N LEU A 173 -0.48 2.12 -8.86
CA LEU A 173 0.93 1.75 -8.99
C LEU A 173 1.10 0.30 -9.38
N THR A 174 2.16 0.04 -10.15
CA THR A 174 2.56 -1.32 -10.52
C THR A 174 3.20 -2.05 -9.34
N PRO A 175 3.28 -3.40 -9.38
CA PRO A 175 3.85 -4.21 -8.30
C PRO A 175 5.35 -4.01 -8.00
N ASP A 176 6.06 -3.12 -8.69
CA ASP A 176 7.51 -2.90 -8.57
C ASP A 176 7.98 -2.40 -7.20
N ARG A 177 8.87 -3.13 -6.52
CA ARG A 177 9.33 -2.79 -5.16
C ARG A 177 10.51 -1.80 -5.15
N THR A 178 10.28 -0.56 -5.59
CA THR A 178 11.32 0.50 -5.61
C THR A 178 11.09 1.59 -4.55
N VAL A 179 12.16 2.30 -4.18
CA VAL A 179 12.07 3.50 -3.30
C VAL A 179 11.22 4.58 -3.96
N GLU A 180 11.39 4.77 -5.27
CA GLU A 180 10.58 5.67 -6.10
C GLU A 180 9.09 5.37 -5.97
N ARG A 181 8.68 4.10 -6.10
CA ARG A 181 7.27 3.73 -5.89
C ARG A 181 6.79 4.11 -4.49
N LYS A 182 7.62 3.92 -3.46
CA LYS A 182 7.24 4.27 -2.08
C LYS A 182 7.04 5.78 -1.88
N VAL A 183 7.82 6.60 -2.59
CA VAL A 183 7.62 8.06 -2.63
C VAL A 183 6.31 8.40 -3.33
N GLN A 184 6.02 7.76 -4.46
CA GLN A 184 4.74 7.93 -5.18
C GLN A 184 3.54 7.51 -4.32
N GLU A 185 3.62 6.40 -3.58
CA GLU A 185 2.58 5.98 -2.62
C GLU A 185 2.32 7.06 -1.56
N ALA A 186 3.36 7.71 -1.05
CA ALA A 186 3.23 8.77 -0.07
C ALA A 186 2.56 10.03 -0.68
N LEU A 187 3.03 10.48 -1.85
CA LEU A 187 2.44 11.63 -2.54
C LEU A 187 0.97 11.42 -2.89
N LEU A 188 0.63 10.23 -3.41
CA LEU A 188 -0.75 9.86 -3.72
C LEU A 188 -1.60 9.70 -2.46
N ALA A 189 -1.04 9.22 -1.35
CA ALA A 189 -1.78 9.18 -0.09
C ALA A 189 -2.17 10.60 0.36
N PHE A 190 -1.24 11.56 0.33
CA PHE A 190 -1.57 12.97 0.62
C PHE A 190 -2.62 13.53 -0.33
N TYR A 191 -2.50 13.23 -1.63
CA TYR A 191 -3.50 13.64 -2.62
C TYR A 191 -4.91 13.08 -2.31
N LEU A 192 -5.00 11.79 -1.97
CA LEU A 192 -6.26 11.14 -1.62
C LEU A 192 -6.89 11.75 -0.37
N GLU A 193 -6.12 11.96 0.71
CA GLU A 193 -6.66 12.52 1.95
C GLU A 193 -7.02 14.01 1.85
N ASN A 194 -6.42 14.74 0.90
CA ASN A 194 -6.83 16.11 0.62
C ASN A 194 -8.18 16.19 -0.12
N ARG A 195 -8.64 15.09 -0.72
CA ARG A 195 -9.84 15.07 -1.58
C ARG A 195 -10.97 14.23 -1.02
N TYR A 196 -10.67 13.24 -0.19
CA TYR A 196 -11.63 12.33 0.42
C TYR A 196 -11.47 12.33 1.94
N SER A 197 -12.60 12.26 2.64
CA SER A 197 -12.63 12.03 4.09
C SER A 197 -12.08 10.65 4.45
N LYS A 198 -11.72 10.47 5.72
CA LYS A 198 -11.25 9.17 6.24
C LYS A 198 -12.29 8.05 6.01
N ASP A 199 -13.56 8.36 6.19
CA ASP A 199 -14.67 7.41 5.98
C ASP A 199 -14.79 7.00 4.50
N GLU A 200 -14.63 7.95 3.58
CA GLU A 200 -14.61 7.66 2.15
C GLU A 200 -13.38 6.83 1.76
N ILE A 201 -12.21 7.11 2.34
CA ILE A 201 -10.98 6.36 2.08
C ILE A 201 -11.11 4.91 2.54
N ILE A 202 -11.60 4.67 3.77
CA ILE A 202 -11.79 3.30 4.25
C ILE A 202 -12.88 2.59 3.45
N THR A 203 -13.94 3.30 3.04
CA THR A 203 -14.98 2.76 2.14
C THR A 203 -14.37 2.32 0.81
N LEU A 204 -13.59 3.19 0.16
CA LEU A 204 -12.92 2.87 -1.10
C LEU A 204 -11.95 1.69 -0.93
N TYR A 205 -11.19 1.66 0.15
CA TYR A 205 -10.27 0.57 0.47
C TYR A 205 -11.02 -0.76 0.62
N LEU A 206 -12.08 -0.81 1.44
CA LEU A 206 -12.88 -2.00 1.67
C LEU A 206 -13.54 -2.52 0.39
N ASN A 207 -13.89 -1.67 -0.56
CA ASN A 207 -14.49 -2.06 -1.83
C ASN A 207 -13.47 -2.47 -2.91
N ARG A 208 -12.17 -2.21 -2.71
CA ARG A 208 -11.13 -2.44 -3.73
C ARG A 208 -10.10 -3.48 -3.35
N VAL A 209 -9.87 -3.71 -2.05
CA VAL A 209 -8.79 -4.58 -1.62
C VAL A 209 -9.07 -6.05 -1.96
N TYR A 210 -8.03 -6.78 -2.33
CA TYR A 210 -8.12 -8.20 -2.67
C TYR A 210 -8.15 -9.06 -1.39
N PHE A 211 -9.22 -9.83 -1.21
CA PHE A 211 -9.42 -10.73 -0.09
C PHE A 211 -9.03 -12.19 -0.39
N GLY A 212 -8.62 -12.51 -1.62
CA GLY A 212 -8.28 -13.87 -2.01
C GLY A 212 -9.39 -14.55 -2.81
N ALA A 213 -9.08 -15.68 -3.43
CA ALA A 213 -10.02 -16.49 -4.20
C ALA A 213 -10.83 -15.72 -5.27
N GLY A 214 -10.22 -14.70 -5.89
CA GLY A 214 -10.87 -13.84 -6.89
C GLY A 214 -11.80 -12.75 -6.33
N ALA A 215 -11.97 -12.67 -5.00
CA ALA A 215 -12.80 -11.67 -4.35
C ALA A 215 -12.03 -10.36 -4.12
N TYR A 216 -12.47 -9.31 -4.81
CA TYR A 216 -12.04 -7.94 -4.58
C TYR A 216 -13.18 -7.18 -3.91
N GLY A 217 -12.90 -6.51 -2.81
CA GLY A 217 -13.93 -5.85 -2.03
C GLY A 217 -14.61 -6.74 -1.00
N ILE A 218 -15.11 -6.11 0.04
CA ILE A 218 -15.61 -6.77 1.25
C ILE A 218 -16.93 -7.53 1.00
N ASP A 219 -17.81 -7.05 0.12
CA ASP A 219 -19.07 -7.74 -0.20
C ASP A 219 -18.82 -9.00 -1.03
N ALA A 220 -17.92 -8.94 -2.01
CA ALA A 220 -17.48 -10.12 -2.74
C ALA A 220 -16.91 -11.16 -1.79
N ALA A 221 -16.04 -10.75 -0.86
CA ALA A 221 -15.43 -11.63 0.11
C ALA A 221 -16.47 -12.25 1.06
N ALA A 222 -17.42 -11.46 1.57
CA ALA A 222 -18.49 -11.94 2.44
C ALA A 222 -19.34 -13.03 1.76
N ARG A 223 -19.68 -12.83 0.50
CA ARG A 223 -20.42 -13.82 -0.31
C ARG A 223 -19.56 -15.04 -0.60
N ARG A 224 -18.30 -14.82 -0.94
CA ARG A 224 -17.34 -15.88 -1.32
C ARG A 224 -17.05 -16.85 -0.19
N TYR A 225 -16.93 -16.36 1.04
CA TYR A 225 -16.52 -17.16 2.20
C TYR A 225 -17.68 -17.53 3.14
N PHE A 226 -18.77 -16.76 3.15
CA PHE A 226 -19.89 -16.93 4.10
C PHE A 226 -21.28 -16.96 3.44
N SER A 227 -21.37 -16.89 2.10
CA SER A 227 -22.62 -16.88 1.34
C SER A 227 -23.64 -15.85 1.82
N LYS A 228 -23.18 -14.66 2.24
CA LYS A 228 -24.05 -13.58 2.71
C LYS A 228 -23.46 -12.19 2.39
N PRO A 229 -24.29 -11.14 2.34
CA PRO A 229 -23.82 -9.78 2.10
C PRO A 229 -22.95 -9.28 3.27
N ALA A 230 -22.03 -8.36 2.98
CA ALA A 230 -21.11 -7.81 3.99
C ALA A 230 -21.83 -7.12 5.15
N ALA A 231 -23.01 -6.54 4.91
CA ALA A 231 -23.86 -5.94 5.94
C ALA A 231 -24.32 -6.93 7.04
N ARG A 232 -24.21 -8.24 6.81
CA ARG A 232 -24.60 -9.32 7.75
C ARG A 232 -23.41 -10.13 8.27
N LEU A 233 -22.19 -9.63 8.08
CA LEU A 233 -21.01 -10.22 8.72
C LEU A 233 -21.17 -10.18 10.24
N THR A 234 -20.64 -11.18 10.93
CA THR A 234 -20.44 -11.21 12.38
C THR A 234 -19.05 -10.71 12.74
N LEU A 235 -18.79 -10.46 14.02
CA LEU A 235 -17.48 -10.00 14.48
C LEU A 235 -16.34 -10.98 14.13
N MET A 236 -16.56 -12.29 14.33
CA MET A 236 -15.55 -13.30 13.97
C MET A 236 -15.29 -13.34 12.45
N GLU A 237 -16.33 -13.23 11.63
CA GLU A 237 -16.17 -13.24 10.17
C GLU A 237 -15.47 -11.97 9.67
N ALA A 238 -15.77 -10.81 10.25
CA ALA A 238 -15.05 -9.57 9.99
C ALA A 238 -13.56 -9.70 10.34
N ALA A 239 -13.25 -10.33 11.48
CA ALA A 239 -11.88 -10.60 11.90
C ALA A 239 -11.15 -11.59 10.96
N ILE A 240 -11.86 -12.61 10.45
CA ILE A 240 -11.33 -13.51 9.42
C ILE A 240 -10.97 -12.71 8.17
N LEU A 241 -11.91 -11.91 7.62
CA LEU A 241 -11.68 -11.14 6.39
C LEU A 241 -10.55 -10.10 6.54
N ALA A 242 -10.52 -9.35 7.63
CA ALA A 242 -9.42 -8.44 7.93
C ALA A 242 -8.08 -9.17 8.06
N GLY A 243 -8.09 -10.39 8.62
CA GLY A 243 -6.92 -11.26 8.70
C GLY A 243 -6.32 -11.65 7.34
N LEU A 244 -7.16 -11.73 6.30
CA LEU A 244 -6.74 -12.10 4.94
C LEU A 244 -5.83 -11.03 4.30
N LEU A 245 -6.04 -9.75 4.62
CA LEU A 245 -5.35 -8.63 3.98
C LEU A 245 -3.82 -8.74 4.01
N LYS A 246 -3.27 -9.32 5.08
CA LYS A 246 -1.82 -9.53 5.23
C LYS A 246 -1.24 -10.50 4.20
N ALA A 247 -1.96 -11.57 3.88
CA ALA A 247 -1.54 -12.57 2.90
C ALA A 247 -2.77 -13.39 2.45
N PRO A 248 -3.56 -12.88 1.49
CA PRO A 248 -4.88 -13.41 1.16
C PRO A 248 -4.88 -14.89 0.83
N SER A 249 -3.93 -15.34 0.01
CA SER A 249 -3.79 -16.76 -0.32
C SER A 249 -3.36 -17.61 0.88
N ARG A 250 -2.45 -17.12 1.73
CA ARG A 250 -1.93 -17.93 2.85
C ARG A 250 -2.96 -18.11 3.97
N TYR A 251 -3.70 -17.05 4.29
CA TYR A 251 -4.69 -17.07 5.38
C TYR A 251 -6.10 -17.40 4.92
N SER A 252 -6.30 -17.73 3.64
CA SER A 252 -7.60 -18.13 3.11
C SER A 252 -8.13 -19.37 3.85
N PRO A 253 -9.38 -19.33 4.35
CA PRO A 253 -10.01 -20.51 4.96
C PRO A 253 -10.15 -21.69 3.98
N ALA A 254 -10.12 -21.42 2.66
CA ALA A 254 -10.10 -22.46 1.63
C ALA A 254 -8.79 -23.25 1.56
N ASN A 255 -7.69 -22.68 2.06
CA ASN A 255 -6.38 -23.30 2.05
C ASN A 255 -6.05 -23.94 3.40
N ASP A 256 -6.25 -23.19 4.49
CA ASP A 256 -6.03 -23.68 5.85
C ASP A 256 -6.98 -22.96 6.81
N VAL A 257 -8.02 -23.69 7.22
CA VAL A 257 -9.05 -23.20 8.15
C VAL A 257 -8.42 -22.81 9.49
N THR A 258 -7.56 -23.66 10.04
CA THR A 258 -6.94 -23.44 11.37
C THR A 258 -6.10 -22.16 11.35
N LEU A 259 -5.28 -22.00 10.32
CA LEU A 259 -4.43 -20.82 10.16
C LEU A 259 -5.26 -19.53 9.97
N ALA A 260 -6.40 -19.62 9.28
CA ALA A 260 -7.33 -18.51 9.14
C ALA A 260 -7.92 -18.08 10.48
N TYR A 261 -8.39 -19.04 11.30
CA TYR A 261 -8.92 -18.76 12.63
C TYR A 261 -7.86 -18.21 13.59
N ASP A 262 -6.65 -18.75 13.57
CA ASP A 262 -5.56 -18.22 14.39
C ASP A 262 -5.20 -16.79 14.00
N ARG A 263 -5.21 -16.48 12.70
CA ARG A 263 -5.03 -15.10 12.24
C ARG A 263 -6.18 -14.19 12.68
N ALA A 264 -7.43 -14.66 12.60
CA ALA A 264 -8.61 -13.91 13.05
C ALA A 264 -8.57 -13.61 14.56
N ARG A 265 -8.09 -14.55 15.39
CA ARG A 265 -7.91 -14.33 16.84
C ARG A 265 -6.91 -13.22 17.14
N LEU A 266 -5.84 -13.11 16.34
CA LEU A 266 -4.92 -11.98 16.44
C LEU A 266 -5.63 -10.67 16.10
N VAL A 267 -6.46 -10.65 15.05
CA VAL A 267 -7.28 -9.47 14.71
C VAL A 267 -8.20 -9.07 15.86
N LEU A 268 -8.93 -10.02 16.45
CA LEU A 268 -9.78 -9.75 17.61
C LEU A 268 -8.99 -9.17 18.79
N ASN A 269 -7.76 -9.65 19.03
CA ASN A 269 -6.90 -9.12 20.08
C ASN A 269 -6.50 -7.66 19.79
N GLU A 270 -6.11 -7.35 18.55
CA GLU A 270 -5.80 -5.97 18.15
C GLU A 270 -7.04 -5.04 18.28
N MET A 271 -8.23 -5.53 17.96
CA MET A 271 -9.48 -4.78 18.14
C MET A 271 -9.80 -4.51 19.60
N LEU A 272 -9.56 -5.48 20.48
CA LEU A 272 -9.73 -5.34 21.93
C LEU A 272 -8.73 -4.33 22.50
N GLU A 273 -7.45 -4.43 22.11
CA GLU A 273 -6.40 -3.47 22.51
C GLU A 273 -6.68 -2.05 22.01
N ALA A 274 -7.26 -1.92 20.82
CA ALA A 274 -7.73 -0.66 20.26
C ALA A 274 -9.04 -0.14 20.89
N ARG A 275 -9.66 -0.92 21.79
CA ARG A 275 -10.97 -0.64 22.42
C ARG A 275 -12.13 -0.50 21.43
N PHE A 276 -12.04 -1.15 20.27
CA PHE A 276 -13.13 -1.21 19.31
C PHE A 276 -14.20 -2.24 19.67
N ILE A 277 -13.85 -3.19 20.55
CA ILE A 277 -14.74 -4.22 21.09
C ILE A 277 -14.52 -4.36 22.59
N SER A 278 -15.53 -4.84 23.32
CA SER A 278 -15.41 -5.17 24.72
C SER A 278 -14.78 -6.55 24.93
N GLN A 279 -14.38 -6.86 26.17
CA GLN A 279 -13.92 -8.20 26.52
C GLN A 279 -15.02 -9.25 26.28
N THR A 280 -16.29 -8.89 26.54
CA THR A 280 -17.44 -9.77 26.31
C THR A 280 -17.60 -10.09 24.82
N ASP A 281 -17.51 -9.08 23.95
CA ASP A 281 -17.58 -9.29 22.49
C ASP A 281 -16.42 -10.16 21.99
N TYR A 282 -15.22 -9.96 22.54
CA TYR A 282 -14.05 -10.77 22.22
C TYR A 282 -14.28 -12.25 22.57
N ASP A 283 -14.76 -12.53 23.79
CA ASP A 283 -14.99 -13.89 24.26
C ASP A 283 -16.13 -14.58 23.49
N GLU A 284 -17.21 -13.86 23.17
CA GLU A 284 -18.30 -14.37 22.34
C GLU A 284 -17.84 -14.68 20.91
N ALA A 285 -17.13 -13.74 20.27
CA ALA A 285 -16.62 -13.92 18.92
C ALA A 285 -15.65 -15.08 18.85
N ARG A 286 -14.73 -15.22 19.81
CA ARG A 286 -13.73 -16.30 19.85
C ARG A 286 -14.36 -17.69 19.93
N ASN A 287 -15.52 -17.81 20.56
CA ASN A 287 -16.27 -19.05 20.68
C ASN A 287 -17.22 -19.31 19.50
N THR A 288 -17.38 -18.33 18.62
CA THR A 288 -18.19 -18.47 17.41
C THR A 288 -17.38 -19.17 16.32
N GLN A 289 -17.96 -20.22 15.72
CA GLN A 289 -17.42 -20.85 14.51
C GLN A 289 -18.35 -20.55 13.33
N PRO A 290 -18.02 -19.54 12.50
CA PRO A 290 -18.77 -19.25 11.30
C PRO A 290 -18.86 -20.47 10.38
N LYS A 291 -20.03 -20.66 9.76
CA LYS A 291 -20.18 -21.61 8.66
C LYS A 291 -19.42 -21.08 7.46
N LEU A 292 -18.28 -21.71 7.16
CA LEU A 292 -17.49 -21.40 5.98
C LEU A 292 -18.14 -22.04 4.76
N PHE A 293 -18.47 -21.21 3.78
CA PHE A 293 -18.85 -21.64 2.45
C PHE A 293 -17.59 -21.65 1.62
N LEU A 294 -16.80 -22.70 1.84
CA LEU A 294 -15.71 -23.05 0.95
C LEU A 294 -16.35 -23.70 -0.27
N ASP A 295 -17.10 -22.93 -1.06
CA ASP A 295 -17.32 -23.27 -2.46
C ASP A 295 -15.96 -23.09 -3.15
N ALA A 296 -14.98 -23.92 -2.77
CA ALA A 296 -14.12 -24.46 -3.77
C ALA A 296 -15.09 -25.11 -4.75
N GLY A 297 -15.29 -24.48 -5.91
CA GLY A 297 -15.36 -25.32 -7.10
C GLY A 297 -14.21 -26.30 -6.90
N ASP A 298 -14.56 -27.56 -6.76
CA ASP A 298 -13.87 -28.72 -6.17
C ASP A 298 -12.54 -29.07 -6.89
N GLY A 299 -11.96 -28.10 -7.60
CA GLY A 299 -11.07 -28.33 -8.73
C GLY A 299 -11.84 -28.78 -9.97
N THR A 300 -13.07 -29.27 -9.80
CA THR A 300 -13.90 -29.85 -10.84
C THR A 300 -14.18 -28.85 -11.94
N GLY A 301 -13.84 -29.25 -13.16
CA GLY A 301 -13.99 -28.43 -14.35
C GLY A 301 -12.98 -27.27 -14.47
N GLN A 302 -11.91 -27.18 -13.66
CA GLN A 302 -10.90 -26.12 -13.82
C GLN A 302 -10.27 -26.12 -15.22
N TYR A 303 -9.89 -27.29 -15.75
CA TYR A 303 -9.38 -27.42 -17.11
C TYR A 303 -10.42 -26.97 -18.15
N PHE A 304 -11.68 -27.31 -17.93
CA PHE A 304 -12.78 -26.89 -18.79
C PHE A 304 -12.98 -25.37 -18.75
N ILE A 305 -12.96 -24.76 -17.57
CA ILE A 305 -13.02 -23.32 -17.39
C ILE A 305 -11.87 -22.65 -18.15
N ASP A 306 -10.63 -23.13 -17.98
CA ASP A 306 -9.46 -22.54 -18.63
C ASP A 306 -9.55 -22.67 -20.17
N TRP A 307 -10.06 -23.80 -20.67
CA TRP A 307 -10.35 -23.99 -22.09
C TRP A 307 -11.43 -23.03 -22.63
N VAL A 308 -12.53 -22.87 -21.90
CA VAL A 308 -13.60 -21.91 -22.26
C VAL A 308 -13.08 -20.48 -22.22
N MET A 309 -12.25 -20.11 -21.24
CA MET A 309 -11.65 -18.78 -21.14
C MET A 309 -10.73 -18.47 -22.31
N GLU A 310 -9.93 -19.44 -22.76
CA GLU A 310 -9.10 -19.25 -23.96
C GLU A 310 -9.96 -19.10 -25.22
N MET A 311 -11.06 -19.84 -25.31
CA MET A 311 -12.02 -19.71 -26.41
C MET A 311 -12.74 -18.36 -26.41
N LEU A 312 -13.14 -17.86 -25.24
CA LEU A 312 -13.80 -16.56 -25.07
C LEU A 312 -12.94 -15.41 -25.60
N LYS A 313 -11.63 -15.42 -25.34
CA LYS A 313 -10.71 -14.40 -25.89
C LYS A 313 -10.79 -14.32 -27.41
N GLY A 314 -10.96 -15.47 -28.08
CA GLY A 314 -11.10 -15.53 -29.53
C GLY A 314 -12.42 -14.95 -30.06
N TYR A 315 -13.48 -14.94 -29.25
CA TYR A 315 -14.79 -14.43 -29.65
C TYR A 315 -15.00 -12.95 -29.33
N ILE A 316 -14.61 -12.53 -28.13
CA ILE A 316 -14.96 -11.20 -27.59
C ILE A 316 -13.75 -10.37 -27.18
N GLY A 317 -12.53 -10.92 -27.23
CA GLY A 317 -11.34 -10.27 -26.69
C GLY A 317 -11.32 -10.26 -25.15
N GLU A 318 -10.78 -9.20 -24.56
CA GLU A 318 -10.81 -9.01 -23.11
C GLU A 318 -12.22 -8.56 -22.67
N PRO A 319 -12.82 -9.15 -21.63
CA PRO A 319 -14.14 -8.74 -21.17
C PRO A 319 -14.19 -7.25 -20.82
N GLU A 320 -15.21 -6.55 -21.32
CA GLU A 320 -15.51 -5.15 -20.99
C GLU A 320 -16.78 -4.97 -20.15
N MET A 321 -17.40 -6.07 -19.72
CA MET A 321 -18.55 -6.13 -18.82
C MET A 321 -18.62 -7.50 -18.16
N ASP A 322 -19.42 -7.67 -17.10
CA ASP A 322 -19.72 -8.99 -16.56
C ASP A 322 -20.40 -9.86 -17.61
N ILE A 323 -19.94 -11.10 -17.77
CA ILE A 323 -20.41 -12.02 -18.82
C ILE A 323 -20.91 -13.29 -18.19
N TYR A 324 -22.10 -13.72 -18.61
CA TYR A 324 -22.65 -15.03 -18.29
C TYR A 324 -22.44 -15.96 -19.50
N VAL A 325 -21.74 -17.05 -19.27
CA VAL A 325 -21.37 -18.02 -20.31
C VAL A 325 -22.05 -19.35 -19.99
N GLU A 326 -23.07 -19.67 -20.78
CA GLU A 326 -23.68 -20.99 -20.78
C GLU A 326 -22.79 -21.96 -21.54
N THR A 327 -22.47 -23.09 -20.92
CA THR A 327 -21.53 -24.07 -21.48
C THR A 327 -22.21 -25.43 -21.70
N THR A 328 -21.51 -26.32 -22.39
CA THR A 328 -22.01 -27.68 -22.63
C THR A 328 -21.73 -28.64 -21.47
N LEU A 329 -20.91 -28.23 -20.49
CA LEU A 329 -20.47 -29.09 -19.40
C LEU A 329 -21.66 -29.62 -18.59
N ASP A 330 -21.54 -30.84 -18.09
CA ASP A 330 -22.44 -31.38 -17.08
C ASP A 330 -21.63 -31.63 -15.80
N LEU A 331 -21.90 -30.87 -14.74
CA LEU A 331 -21.11 -30.97 -13.50
C LEU A 331 -21.21 -32.35 -12.83
N GLY A 332 -22.34 -33.05 -12.99
CA GLY A 332 -22.47 -34.41 -12.48
C GLY A 332 -21.55 -35.37 -13.21
N TRP A 333 -21.46 -35.23 -14.54
CA TRP A 333 -20.57 -36.05 -15.36
C TRP A 333 -19.10 -35.69 -15.11
N GLN A 334 -18.77 -34.40 -14.97
CA GLN A 334 -17.40 -33.96 -14.64
C GLN A 334 -16.93 -34.56 -13.33
N ARG A 335 -17.71 -34.49 -12.26
CA ARG A 335 -17.36 -35.12 -10.98
C ARG A 335 -17.15 -36.62 -11.10
N SER A 336 -18.00 -37.29 -11.89
CA SER A 336 -17.88 -38.72 -12.13
C SER A 336 -16.58 -39.06 -12.90
N ALA A 337 -16.20 -38.23 -13.87
CA ALA A 337 -14.95 -38.36 -14.62
C ALA A 337 -13.73 -38.10 -13.72
N ASP A 338 -13.74 -37.03 -12.92
CA ASP A 338 -12.67 -36.70 -11.98
C ASP A 338 -12.43 -37.87 -11.01
N LEU A 339 -13.50 -38.41 -10.42
CA LEU A 339 -13.43 -39.57 -9.53
C LEU A 339 -12.86 -40.81 -10.23
N ALA A 340 -13.28 -41.09 -11.47
CA ALA A 340 -12.78 -42.24 -12.23
C ALA A 340 -11.28 -42.10 -12.56
N VAL A 341 -10.83 -40.89 -12.92
CA VAL A 341 -9.42 -40.60 -13.21
C VAL A 341 -8.58 -40.75 -11.94
N THR A 342 -9.00 -40.14 -10.83
CA THR A 342 -8.29 -40.23 -9.55
C THR A 342 -8.24 -41.67 -9.04
N SER A 343 -9.35 -42.41 -9.09
CA SER A 343 -9.37 -43.80 -8.62
C SER A 343 -8.41 -44.70 -9.40
N VAL A 344 -8.34 -44.54 -10.73
CA VAL A 344 -7.43 -45.33 -11.58
C VAL A 344 -5.97 -44.96 -11.32
N LEU A 345 -5.65 -43.67 -11.13
CA LEU A 345 -4.29 -43.24 -10.79
C LEU A 345 -3.85 -43.74 -9.41
N ASP A 346 -4.74 -43.71 -8.42
CA ASP A 346 -4.43 -44.18 -7.07
C ASP A 346 -4.21 -45.70 -7.03
N GLU A 347 -5.05 -46.47 -7.73
CA GLU A 347 -4.97 -47.93 -7.75
C GLU A 347 -3.82 -48.43 -8.64
N ARG A 348 -3.63 -47.83 -9.82
CA ARG A 348 -2.79 -48.38 -10.89
C ARG A 348 -1.66 -47.47 -11.34
N GLY A 349 -1.63 -46.19 -10.92
CA GLY A 349 -0.61 -45.24 -11.36
C GLY A 349 0.80 -45.71 -11.04
N ARG A 350 1.04 -46.23 -9.83
CA ARG A 350 2.36 -46.75 -9.43
C ARG A 350 2.81 -47.97 -10.24
N THR A 351 1.89 -48.89 -10.52
CA THR A 351 2.20 -50.13 -11.27
C THR A 351 2.40 -49.86 -12.75
N LEU A 352 1.73 -48.83 -13.29
CA LEU A 352 1.87 -48.38 -14.68
C LEU A 352 2.97 -47.33 -14.88
N GLY A 353 3.61 -46.85 -13.82
CA GLY A 353 4.56 -45.73 -13.89
C GLY A 353 3.92 -44.41 -14.34
N ALA A 354 2.61 -44.25 -14.14
CA ALA A 354 1.82 -43.09 -14.55
C ALA A 354 1.49 -42.20 -13.34
N SER A 355 1.80 -40.91 -13.47
CA SER A 355 1.49 -39.88 -12.46
C SER A 355 0.39 -38.89 -12.92
N GLN A 356 -0.05 -39.00 -14.17
CA GLN A 356 -1.04 -38.12 -14.79
C GLN A 356 -1.97 -38.94 -15.68
N ALA A 357 -3.20 -38.46 -15.84
CA ALA A 357 -4.19 -39.02 -16.74
C ALA A 357 -5.12 -37.91 -17.25
N ALA A 358 -5.78 -38.17 -18.38
CA ALA A 358 -6.74 -37.29 -18.98
C ALA A 358 -7.97 -38.08 -19.43
N MET A 359 -9.14 -37.49 -19.30
CA MET A 359 -10.41 -38.02 -19.78
C MET A 359 -11.15 -36.90 -20.50
N LEU A 360 -11.88 -37.25 -21.55
CA LEU A 360 -12.74 -36.33 -22.28
C LEU A 360 -14.02 -37.07 -22.66
N ALA A 361 -15.18 -36.54 -22.24
CA ALA A 361 -16.49 -37.07 -22.57
C ALA A 361 -17.19 -36.13 -23.56
N LEU A 362 -17.59 -36.69 -24.71
CA LEU A 362 -18.18 -35.96 -25.83
C LEU A 362 -19.54 -36.56 -26.18
N THR A 363 -20.43 -35.69 -26.65
CA THR A 363 -21.66 -36.12 -27.34
C THR A 363 -21.43 -36.27 -28.84
N ARG A 364 -22.39 -36.87 -29.56
CA ARG A 364 -22.27 -37.13 -31.00
C ARG A 364 -22.20 -35.85 -31.85
N ASP A 365 -22.78 -34.77 -31.34
CA ASP A 365 -22.75 -33.42 -31.89
C ASP A 365 -21.47 -32.65 -31.53
N GLY A 366 -20.54 -33.26 -30.78
CA GLY A 366 -19.25 -32.68 -30.43
C GLY A 366 -19.25 -31.83 -29.16
N ALA A 367 -20.39 -31.71 -28.47
CA ALA A 367 -20.45 -30.99 -27.20
C ALA A 367 -19.73 -31.76 -26.08
N ILE A 368 -18.81 -31.08 -25.39
CA ILE A 368 -18.03 -31.60 -24.27
C ILE A 368 -18.91 -31.65 -23.02
N ARG A 369 -18.89 -32.78 -22.31
CA ARG A 369 -19.70 -33.01 -21.09
C ARG A 369 -18.87 -33.16 -19.82
N ALA A 370 -17.63 -33.66 -19.92
CA ALA A 370 -16.70 -33.89 -18.81
C ALA A 370 -15.26 -34.02 -19.29
#